data_AF-A0A820VS81-F1
#
_entry.id   AF-A0A820VS81-F1
#
_cell.length_a   1.000
_cell.length_b   1.000
_cell.length_c   1.000
_cell.angle_alpha   90.00
_cell.angle_beta   90.00
_cell.angle_gamma   90.00
#
_symmetry.space_group_name_H-M   'P 1'
#
loop_
_entity.id
_entity.type
_entity.pdbx_description
1 polymer ?
#
loop_
_entity_poly.entity_id
_entity_poly.type
_entity_poly.pdbx_seq_one_letter_code
_entity_poly.pdbx_strand_id
1 'polypeptide(L)'
;ECLEPALIEVHKDAKIGKILIQTNPMTGEPELHYLRLPRDIARAYVLILDATIATGAAALMAIRVLLDHNVPEEKIALLSLLVSKQGSLIMHQYFMKCEIQKERSTIKVKNRTEIL
;
A
#
# COMPACT_ATOMS: atom_id res chain seq x y z
N GLU A 1 5.83 5.42 -13.23
CA GLU A 1 4.98 5.49 -12.02
C GLU A 1 3.65 6.18 -12.36
N CYS A 2 2.60 5.43 -12.73
CA CYS A 2 1.36 6.05 -13.28
C CYS A 2 0.38 6.57 -12.21
N LEU A 3 0.41 6.02 -10.98
CA LEU A 3 -0.52 6.39 -9.91
C LEU A 3 -0.06 7.58 -9.04
N GLU A 4 1.23 7.96 -9.10
CA GLU A 4 1.76 9.14 -8.38
C GLU A 4 1.19 10.46 -8.88
N PRO A 5 1.34 10.79 -10.18
CA PRO A 5 0.89 12.08 -10.68
C PRO A 5 -0.63 12.20 -10.51
N ALA A 6 -1.39 11.14 -10.79
CA ALA A 6 -2.84 11.13 -10.66
C ALA A 6 -3.31 11.43 -9.22
N LEU A 7 -2.62 10.90 -8.20
CA LEU A 7 -2.98 11.17 -6.81
C LEU A 7 -2.57 12.58 -6.37
N ILE A 8 -1.36 13.03 -6.73
CA ILE A 8 -0.87 14.38 -6.38
C ILE A 8 -1.73 15.46 -7.04
N GLU A 9 -2.21 15.21 -8.25
CA GLU A 9 -3.11 16.11 -8.97
C GLU A 9 -4.43 16.33 -8.22
N VAL A 10 -4.96 15.26 -7.62
CA VAL A 10 -6.19 15.32 -6.80
C VAL A 10 -5.91 15.86 -5.39
N HIS A 11 -4.73 15.60 -4.81
CA HIS A 11 -4.37 16.00 -3.45
C HIS A 11 -2.91 16.47 -3.34
N LYS A 12 -2.73 17.80 -3.47
CA LYS A 12 -1.40 18.46 -3.50
C LYS A 12 -0.63 18.39 -2.17
N ASP A 13 -1.33 18.20 -1.05
CA ASP A 13 -0.73 18.13 0.29
C ASP A 13 -0.45 16.69 0.77
N ALA A 14 -0.61 15.70 -0.11
CA ALA A 14 -0.37 14.30 0.22
C ALA A 14 1.11 14.08 0.59
N LYS A 15 1.37 13.59 1.81
CA LYS A 15 2.71 13.13 2.21
C LYS A 15 2.94 11.72 1.66
N ILE A 16 3.97 11.55 0.86
CA ILE A 16 4.27 10.26 0.22
C ILE A 16 5.25 9.47 1.06
N GLY A 17 4.80 8.30 1.52
CA GLY A 17 5.68 7.23 1.99
C GLY A 17 5.99 6.23 0.88
N LYS A 18 7.15 5.58 0.96
CA LYS A 18 7.58 4.52 0.05
C LYS A 18 7.97 3.28 0.86
N ILE A 19 7.33 2.16 0.55
CA ILE A 19 7.63 0.84 1.10
C ILE A 19 8.00 -0.05 -0.08
N LEU A 20 9.16 -0.72 -0.04
CA LEU A 20 9.56 -1.72 -1.01
C LEU A 20 9.55 -3.09 -0.33
N ILE A 21 8.67 -3.96 -0.82
CA ILE A 21 8.56 -5.34 -0.36
C ILE A 21 8.85 -6.22 -1.55
N GLN A 22 9.76 -7.17 -1.38
CA GLN A 22 10.11 -8.12 -2.44
C GLN A 22 10.07 -9.52 -1.85
N THR A 23 9.54 -10.46 -2.61
CA THR A 23 9.54 -11.86 -2.22
C THR A 23 10.91 -12.44 -2.50
N ASN A 24 11.55 -12.98 -1.47
CA ASN A 24 12.82 -13.66 -1.62
C ASN A 24 12.60 -14.94 -2.46
N PRO A 25 13.31 -15.12 -3.58
CA PRO A 25 13.09 -16.24 -4.49
C PRO A 25 13.52 -17.59 -3.90
N MET A 26 14.37 -17.58 -2.87
CA MET A 26 14.86 -18.79 -2.22
C MET A 26 13.89 -19.30 -1.15
N THR A 27 13.32 -18.40 -0.34
CA THR A 27 12.42 -18.75 0.77
C THR A 27 10.95 -18.66 0.39
N GLY A 28 10.61 -17.86 -0.63
CA GLY A 28 9.23 -17.55 -0.99
C GLY A 28 8.55 -16.54 -0.06
N GLU A 29 9.27 -15.99 0.92
CA GLU A 29 8.72 -15.07 1.91
C GLU A 29 8.87 -13.60 1.48
N PRO A 30 7.88 -12.72 1.78
CA PRO A 30 7.99 -11.29 1.53
C PRO A 30 8.93 -10.63 2.54
N GLU A 31 9.94 -9.92 2.04
CA GLU A 31 10.93 -9.20 2.84
C GLU A 31 10.82 -7.68 2.61
N LEU A 32 11.02 -6.90 3.67
CA LEU A 32 11.04 -5.44 3.60
C LEU A 32 12.45 -4.95 3.24
N HIS A 33 12.62 -4.41 2.03
CA HIS A 33 13.90 -3.93 1.53
C HIS A 33 14.11 -2.43 1.67
N TYR A 34 13.04 -1.65 1.63
CA TYR A 34 13.11 -0.19 1.76
C TYR A 34 11.90 0.35 2.50
N LEU A 35 12.15 1.27 3.42
CA LEU A 35 11.12 1.94 4.19
C LEU A 35 11.44 3.43 4.31
N ARG A 36 10.52 4.26 3.82
CA ARG A 36 10.52 5.69 4.07
C ARG A 36 9.11 6.16 4.36
N LEU A 37 8.82 6.42 5.62
CA LEU A 37 7.52 6.89 6.08
C LEU A 37 7.59 8.35 6.55
N PRO A 38 6.50 9.13 6.43
CA PRO A 38 6.40 10.43 7.07
C PRO A 38 6.47 10.32 8.60
N ARG A 39 7.03 11.33 9.28
CA ARG A 39 7.23 11.31 10.75
C ARG A 39 5.92 11.28 11.55
N ASP A 40 4.82 11.77 10.98
CA ASP A 40 3.51 11.92 11.63
C ASP A 40 2.49 10.86 11.20
N ILE A 41 2.97 9.73 10.66
CA ILE A 41 2.14 8.67 10.10
C ILE A 41 1.11 8.08 11.07
N ALA A 42 1.46 7.93 12.36
CA ALA A 42 0.58 7.32 13.36
C ALA A 42 -0.77 8.06 13.55
N ARG A 43 -0.83 9.34 13.18
CA ARG A 43 -2.05 10.16 13.27
C ARG A 43 -2.78 10.29 11.93
N ALA A 44 -2.10 9.97 10.84
CA ALA A 44 -2.60 10.14 9.48
C ALA A 44 -3.50 8.96 9.07
N TYR A 45 -4.33 9.21 8.07
CA TYR A 45 -4.98 8.16 7.32
C TYR A 45 -4.00 7.64 6.26
N VAL A 46 -3.97 6.34 6.06
CA VAL A 46 -2.97 5.71 5.21
C VAL A 46 -3.66 4.93 4.11
N LEU A 47 -3.59 5.45 2.89
CA LEU A 47 -4.01 4.74 1.70
C LEU A 47 -2.82 3.98 1.09
N ILE A 48 -2.82 2.65 1.12
CA ILE A 48 -1.88 1.79 0.42
C ILE A 48 -2.25 1.75 -1.06
N LEU A 49 -1.31 2.15 -1.92
CA LEU A 49 -1.46 2.06 -3.37
C LEU A 49 -0.63 0.90 -3.93
N ASP A 50 -1.29 -0.07 -4.55
CA ASP A 50 -0.67 -1.15 -5.32
C ASP A 50 -1.43 -1.32 -6.65
N ALA A 51 -0.73 -1.34 -7.79
CA ALA A 51 -1.40 -1.45 -9.09
C ALA A 51 -2.01 -2.84 -9.31
N THR A 52 -1.37 -3.89 -8.78
CA THR A 52 -1.77 -5.28 -9.02
C THR A 52 -1.59 -6.11 -7.77
N ILE A 53 -2.69 -6.59 -7.21
CA ILE A 53 -2.69 -7.50 -6.08
C ILE A 53 -2.90 -8.93 -6.60
N ALA A 54 -1.82 -9.71 -6.58
CA ALA A 54 -1.86 -11.14 -6.88
C ALA A 54 -2.31 -11.94 -5.64
N THR A 55 -1.39 -12.27 -4.74
CA THR A 55 -1.66 -13.04 -3.52
C THR A 55 -2.04 -12.17 -2.33
N GLY A 56 -1.71 -10.88 -2.37
CA GLY A 56 -1.89 -9.97 -1.23
C GLY A 56 -0.80 -10.05 -0.15
N ALA A 57 0.17 -10.97 -0.26
CA ALA A 57 1.22 -11.14 0.74
C ALA A 57 2.05 -9.86 0.98
N ALA A 58 2.43 -9.16 -0.10
CA ALA A 58 3.19 -7.93 0.01
C ALA A 58 2.41 -6.80 0.68
N ALA A 59 1.12 -6.66 0.39
CA ALA A 59 0.31 -5.62 1.01
C ALA A 59 -0.10 -5.98 2.45
N LEU A 60 -0.24 -7.26 2.81
CA LEU A 60 -0.34 -7.69 4.21
C LEU A 60 0.92 -7.33 5.01
N MET A 61 2.09 -7.62 4.44
CA MET A 61 3.38 -7.22 5.03
C MET A 61 3.45 -5.70 5.21
N ALA A 62 2.98 -4.92 4.23
CA ALA A 62 2.92 -3.47 4.37
C ALA A 62 1.96 -3.00 5.48
N ILE A 63 0.76 -3.60 5.58
CA ILE A 63 -0.17 -3.32 6.68
C ILE A 63 0.51 -3.61 8.01
N ARG A 64 1.22 -4.73 8.13
CA ARG A 64 1.95 -5.09 9.34
C ARG A 64 3.00 -4.04 9.72
N VAL A 65 3.80 -3.59 8.74
CA VAL A 65 4.78 -2.52 8.95
C VAL A 65 4.11 -1.22 9.42
N LEU A 66 2.93 -0.88 8.90
CA LEU A 66 2.18 0.30 9.33
C LEU A 66 1.65 0.17 10.77
N LEU A 67 1.13 -1.01 11.13
CA LEU A 67 0.70 -1.31 12.50
C LEU A 67 1.88 -1.20 13.49
N ASP A 68 3.06 -1.71 13.11
CA ASP A 68 4.29 -1.60 13.90
C ASP A 68 4.73 -0.13 14.10
N HIS A 69 4.30 0.79 13.22
CA HIS A 69 4.51 2.23 13.33
C HIS A 69 3.36 2.97 14.06
N ASN A 70 2.50 2.25 14.78
CA ASN A 70 1.35 2.77 15.53
C ASN A 70 0.29 3.44 14.65
N VAL A 71 0.17 3.04 13.39
CA VAL A 71 -0.99 3.42 12.57
C VAL A 71 -2.16 2.53 12.99
N PRO A 72 -3.29 3.08 13.42
CA PRO A 72 -4.44 2.27 13.77
C PRO A 72 -5.05 1.62 12.53
N GLU A 73 -5.48 0.38 12.68
CA GLU A 73 -5.98 -0.46 11.59
C GLU A 73 -7.16 0.17 10.85
N GLU A 74 -8.07 0.84 11.58
CA GLU A 74 -9.22 1.54 10.98
C GLU A 74 -8.86 2.72 10.07
N LYS A 75 -7.61 3.18 10.11
CA LYS A 75 -7.10 4.26 9.25
C LYS A 75 -6.30 3.75 8.07
N ILE A 76 -6.18 2.43 7.89
CA ILE A 76 -5.46 1.83 6.77
C ILE A 76 -6.46 1.37 5.72
N ALA A 77 -6.34 1.94 4.52
CA ALA A 77 -7.15 1.59 3.37
C ALA A 77 -6.26 1.07 2.24
N LEU A 78 -6.75 0.10 1.47
CA LEU A 78 -6.04 -0.43 0.31
C LEU A 78 -6.76 -0.04 -0.98
N LEU A 79 -6.02 0.57 -1.91
CA LEU A 79 -6.48 0.91 -3.25
C LEU A 79 -5.64 0.14 -4.29
N SER A 80 -6.34 -0.63 -5.12
CA SER A 80 -5.75 -1.38 -6.23
C SER A 80 -6.59 -1.30 -7.49
N LEU A 81 -5.90 -1.32 -8.65
CA LEU A 81 -6.54 -1.34 -9.97
C LEU A 81 -6.96 -2.75 -10.38
N LEU A 82 -6.13 -3.75 -10.06
CA LEU A 82 -6.35 -5.14 -10.43
C LEU A 82 -6.14 -6.02 -9.21
N VAL A 83 -7.16 -6.83 -8.90
CA VAL A 83 -7.12 -7.75 -7.77
C VAL A 83 -7.48 -9.15 -8.26
N SER A 84 -6.63 -10.13 -7.96
CA SER A 84 -6.93 -11.52 -8.23
C SER A 84 -8.05 -12.01 -7.28
N LYS A 85 -8.81 -13.01 -7.72
CA LYS A 85 -9.85 -13.64 -6.88
C LYS A 85 -9.32 -14.16 -5.54
N GLN A 86 -8.06 -14.58 -5.51
CA GLN A 86 -7.41 -15.07 -4.29
C GLN A 86 -7.02 -13.91 -3.36
N GLY A 87 -6.48 -12.82 -3.91
CA GLY A 87 -6.15 -11.61 -3.15
C GLY A 87 -7.37 -10.88 -2.59
N SER A 88 -8.48 -10.86 -3.34
CA SER A 88 -9.72 -10.19 -2.89
C SER A 88 -10.32 -10.83 -1.65
N LEU A 89 -10.18 -12.16 -1.49
CA LEU A 89 -10.70 -12.88 -0.33
C LEU A 89 -9.91 -12.53 0.94
N ILE A 90 -8.58 -12.47 0.81
CA ILE A 90 -7.67 -12.19 1.92
C ILE A 90 -7.80 -10.73 2.37
N MET A 91 -8.03 -9.81 1.43
CA MET A 91 -7.97 -8.37 1.70
C MET A 91 -9.36 -7.71 1.76
N HIS A 92 -10.43 -8.49 1.77
CA HIS A 92 -11.81 -7.99 1.73
C HIS A 92 -12.09 -6.93 2.82
N GLN A 93 -11.49 -7.06 3.99
CA GLN A 93 -11.68 -6.13 5.11
C GLN A 93 -11.00 -4.77 4.90
N TYR A 94 -9.88 -4.73 4.16
CA TYR A 94 -9.11 -3.51 3.87
C TYR A 94 -9.40 -2.93 2.48
N PHE A 95 -10.18 -3.66 1.68
CA PHE A 95 -10.47 -3.32 0.30
C PHE A 95 -11.50 -2.19 0.25
N MET A 96 -11.03 -0.98 -0.03
CA MET A 96 -11.91 0.10 -0.46
C MET A 96 -12.29 -0.17 -1.91
N LYS A 97 -13.53 -0.61 -2.13
CA LYS A 97 -14.11 -0.64 -3.47
C LYS A 97 -14.14 0.80 -3.96
N CYS A 98 -13.30 1.11 -4.95
CA CYS A 98 -13.12 2.48 -5.42
C CYS A 98 -14.34 2.94 -6.24
N GLU A 99 -15.43 3.33 -5.57
CA GLU A 99 -16.15 4.54 -5.96
C GLU A 99 -15.35 5.69 -5.36
N ILE A 100 -14.97 6.68 -6.16
CA ILE A 100 -14.08 7.77 -5.75
C ILE A 100 -14.77 8.59 -4.65
N GLN A 101 -14.51 8.24 -3.39
CA GLN A 101 -14.85 9.03 -2.22
C GLN A 101 -13.58 9.57 -1.57
N LYS A 102 -13.66 10.84 -1.20
CA LYS A 102 -12.53 11.76 -0.99
C LYS A 102 -12.06 11.69 0.45
N GLU A 103 -11.13 10.80 0.79
CA GLU A 103 -10.53 10.72 2.13
C GLU A 103 -9.00 10.90 2.09
N ARG A 104 -8.44 11.51 3.14
CA ARG A 104 -7.11 12.15 3.18
C ARG A 104 -5.95 11.16 3.44
N SER A 105 -4.73 11.53 3.01
CA SER A 105 -3.40 10.91 3.25
C SER A 105 -3.11 9.49 2.71
N THR A 106 -1.93 9.30 2.09
CA THR A 106 -1.63 8.15 1.20
C THR A 106 -0.17 7.69 1.27
N ILE A 107 0.07 6.38 1.37
CA ILE A 107 1.40 5.75 1.47
C ILE A 107 1.52 4.67 0.42
N LYS A 108 2.59 4.69 -0.37
CA LYS A 108 2.75 3.73 -1.47
C LYS A 108 3.52 2.50 -1.06
N VAL A 109 3.03 1.35 -1.48
CA VAL A 109 3.74 0.06 -1.39
C VAL A 109 4.10 -0.34 -2.80
N LYS A 110 5.40 -0.30 -3.13
CA LYS A 110 5.91 -0.73 -4.43
C LYS A 110 6.21 -2.22 -4.34
N ASN A 111 5.48 -3.00 -5.13
CA ASN A 111 5.81 -4.40 -5.40
C ASN A 111 6.18 -4.51 -6.88
N ARG A 112 7.48 -4.37 -7.20
CA ARG A 112 7.98 -4.73 -8.54
C ARG A 112 9.48 -4.96 -8.54
N THR A 113 9.85 -6.16 -8.95
CA THR A 113 11.05 -6.47 -9.71
C THR A 113 10.89 -5.81 -11.09
N GLU A 114 11.69 -4.80 -11.40
CA GLU A 114 11.90 -4.36 -12.79
C GLU A 114 13.40 -4.50 -13.08
N ILE A 115 13.71 -5.38 -14.02
CA ILE A 115 14.93 -5.29 -14.82
C ILE A 115 14.56 -4.40 -16.00
N LEU A 116 15.25 -3.25 -16.09
CA LEU A 116 15.32 -2.23 -17.15
C LEU A 116 14.02 -1.50 -17.53
#